data_AF-A0AAW4PZA4-F1
#
_entry.id   AF-A0AAW4PZA4-F1
#
_cell.length_a   1.000
_cell.length_b   1.000
_cell.length_c   1.000
_cell.angle_alpha   90.00
_cell.angle_beta   90.00
_cell.angle_gamma   90.00
#
_symmetry.space_group_name_H-M   'P 1'
#
loop_
_entity.id
_entity.type
_entity.pdbx_description
1 polymer ?
#
loop_
_entity_poly.entity_id
_entity_poly.type
_entity_poly.pdbx_seq_one_letter_code
_entity_poly.pdbx_strand_id
1 'polypeptide(L)'
;MYLVNLVAYAIPLTLAGIGIQSSQRAPAGFADVVSSYGIDATASWQLLVAFVQNSLFISIATAITLVTFHVGVLIVRDSQGIVQSMHTVVYTTSAYLVATFSAVWYLTNQAGVSGARQLVRTLQAAFVYAIIDALGAGLELPGGRPNSLGVETISTQGQWILAILTLTLLYYLFSLYLGARINHRATRSNAVIAVIAVALSPVVYVTGSIITYIIA
;
A
#
# COMPACT_ATOMS: atom_id res chain seq x y z
N MET A 1 -4.76 13.77 -14.76
CA MET A 1 -3.60 13.07 -14.16
C MET A 1 -4.02 11.97 -13.19
N TYR A 2 -4.73 12.27 -12.09
CA TYR A 2 -5.03 11.27 -11.06
C TYR A 2 -5.74 10.01 -11.56
N LEU A 3 -6.83 10.13 -12.34
CA LEU A 3 -7.54 8.96 -12.90
C LEU A 3 -6.68 8.12 -13.84
N VAL A 4 -5.86 8.77 -14.67
CA VAL A 4 -4.94 8.07 -15.59
C VAL A 4 -3.90 7.28 -14.79
N ASN A 5 -3.34 7.89 -13.74
CA ASN A 5 -2.39 7.22 -12.86
C ASN A 5 -3.05 6.07 -12.10
N LEU A 6 -4.27 6.28 -11.58
CA LEU A 6 -5.05 5.25 -10.91
C LEU A 6 -5.25 4.02 -11.79
N VAL A 7 -5.72 4.22 -13.03
CA VAL A 7 -5.90 3.15 -14.01
C VAL A 7 -4.57 2.48 -14.34
N ALA A 8 -3.52 3.26 -14.59
CA ALA A 8 -2.19 2.76 -14.92
C ALA A 8 -1.57 1.91 -13.80
N TYR A 9 -1.97 2.10 -12.54
CA TYR A 9 -1.48 1.32 -11.40
C TYR A 9 -2.40 0.17 -11.02
N ALA A 10 -3.71 0.33 -11.15
CA ALA A 10 -4.67 -0.73 -10.86
C ALA A 10 -4.64 -1.84 -11.92
N ILE A 11 -4.36 -1.54 -13.20
CA ILE A 11 -4.29 -2.55 -14.26
C ILE A 11 -3.20 -3.60 -13.98
N PRO A 12 -1.91 -3.23 -13.76
CA PRO A 12 -0.86 -4.22 -13.49
C PRO A 12 -1.15 -5.08 -12.26
N LEU A 13 -1.71 -4.50 -11.19
CA LEU A 13 -2.13 -5.25 -9.99
C LEU A 13 -3.24 -6.26 -10.28
N THR A 14 -4.16 -5.89 -11.15
CA THR A 14 -5.30 -6.73 -11.47
C THR A 14 -4.89 -7.86 -12.40
N LEU A 15 -4.07 -7.57 -13.43
CA LEU A 15 -3.49 -8.57 -14.32
C LEU A 15 -2.52 -9.52 -13.58
N ALA A 16 -1.91 -9.03 -12.51
CA ALA A 16 -1.11 -9.80 -11.56
C ALA A 16 -1.90 -10.81 -10.72
N GLY A 17 -3.23 -10.79 -10.79
CA GLY A 17 -4.11 -11.61 -9.97
C GLY A 17 -4.35 -11.10 -8.55
N ILE A 18 -3.89 -9.89 -8.21
CA ILE A 18 -4.11 -9.30 -6.89
C ILE A 18 -5.56 -8.84 -6.79
N GLY A 19 -6.26 -9.27 -5.73
CA GLY A 19 -7.67 -8.97 -5.52
C GLY A 19 -8.65 -9.89 -6.24
N ILE A 20 -8.17 -10.84 -7.06
CA ILE A 20 -9.04 -11.84 -7.71
C ILE A 20 -9.53 -12.83 -6.65
N GLN A 21 -10.85 -12.86 -6.45
CA GLN A 21 -11.52 -13.80 -5.56
C GLN A 21 -12.23 -14.88 -6.38
N SER A 22 -11.77 -16.14 -6.28
CA SER A 22 -12.30 -17.27 -7.04
C SER A 22 -13.76 -17.62 -6.72
N SER A 23 -14.29 -17.14 -5.58
CA SER A 23 -15.67 -17.35 -5.15
C SER A 23 -16.68 -16.40 -5.80
N GLN A 24 -16.22 -15.33 -6.48
CA GLN A 24 -17.13 -14.36 -7.10
C GLN A 24 -17.68 -14.87 -8.43
N ARG A 25 -18.99 -14.80 -8.58
CA ARG A 25 -19.72 -15.12 -9.82
C ARG A 25 -20.24 -13.85 -10.48
N ALA A 26 -20.26 -13.86 -11.81
CA ALA A 26 -20.85 -12.79 -12.60
C ALA A 26 -22.38 -12.69 -12.34
N PRO A 27 -22.93 -11.48 -12.17
CA PRO A 27 -24.37 -11.26 -12.22
C PRO A 27 -24.96 -11.71 -13.57
N ALA A 28 -26.18 -12.26 -13.58
CA ALA A 28 -26.80 -12.84 -14.78
C ALA A 28 -26.77 -11.88 -15.99
N GLY A 29 -27.20 -10.63 -15.82
CA GLY A 29 -27.21 -9.65 -16.92
C GLY A 29 -25.82 -9.30 -17.46
N PHE A 30 -24.76 -9.36 -16.64
CA PHE A 30 -23.39 -9.21 -17.14
C PHE A 30 -22.94 -10.46 -17.89
N ALA A 31 -23.25 -11.65 -17.37
CA ALA A 31 -22.90 -12.91 -18.00
C ALA A 31 -23.56 -13.08 -19.37
N ASP A 32 -24.82 -12.70 -19.51
CA ASP A 32 -25.58 -12.78 -20.77
C ASP A 32 -24.95 -11.89 -21.85
N VAL A 33 -24.57 -10.66 -21.49
CA VAL A 33 -23.93 -9.72 -22.41
C VAL A 33 -22.52 -10.20 -22.79
N VAL A 34 -21.69 -10.56 -21.82
CA VAL A 34 -20.28 -10.89 -22.08
C VAL A 34 -20.13 -12.23 -22.81
N SER A 35 -20.96 -13.22 -22.48
CA SER A 35 -20.97 -14.51 -23.17
C SER A 35 -21.43 -14.39 -24.63
N SER A 36 -22.28 -13.40 -24.97
CA SER A 36 -22.69 -13.14 -26.36
C SER A 36 -21.51 -12.73 -27.27
N TYR A 37 -20.41 -12.26 -26.69
CA TYR A 37 -19.16 -11.95 -27.39
C TYR A 37 -18.11 -13.08 -27.32
N GLY A 38 -18.47 -14.25 -26.79
CA GLY A 38 -17.56 -15.40 -26.65
C GLY A 38 -16.51 -15.24 -25.55
N ILE A 39 -16.72 -14.31 -24.61
CA ILE A 39 -15.81 -14.02 -23.50
C ILE A 39 -16.26 -14.78 -22.25
N ASP A 40 -15.31 -15.29 -21.46
CA ASP A 40 -15.61 -15.89 -20.15
C ASP A 40 -16.15 -14.82 -19.19
N ALA A 41 -17.44 -14.89 -18.91
CA ALA A 41 -18.16 -13.99 -18.02
C ALA A 41 -17.61 -14.01 -16.59
N THR A 42 -17.23 -15.18 -16.08
CA THR A 42 -16.75 -15.33 -14.70
C THR A 42 -15.38 -14.71 -14.55
N ALA A 43 -14.45 -15.05 -15.44
CA ALA A 43 -13.10 -14.48 -15.43
C ALA A 43 -13.13 -12.95 -15.62
N SER A 44 -13.97 -12.46 -16.54
CA SER A 44 -14.11 -11.03 -16.80
C SER A 44 -14.69 -10.27 -15.62
N TRP A 45 -15.68 -10.86 -14.93
CA TRP A 45 -16.25 -10.25 -13.74
C TRP A 45 -15.25 -10.20 -12.59
N GLN A 46 -14.55 -11.30 -12.34
CA GLN A 46 -13.50 -11.36 -11.32
C GLN A 46 -12.40 -10.32 -11.58
N LEU A 47 -12.00 -10.14 -12.84
CA LEU A 47 -11.04 -9.10 -13.24
C LEU A 47 -11.59 -7.69 -12.97
N LEU A 48 -12.85 -7.43 -13.34
CA LEU A 48 -13.48 -6.12 -13.13
C LEU A 48 -13.60 -5.78 -11.64
N VAL A 49 -14.02 -6.73 -10.81
CA VAL A 49 -14.12 -6.51 -9.36
C VAL A 49 -12.74 -6.31 -8.75
N ALA A 50 -11.75 -7.11 -9.13
CA ALA A 50 -10.37 -6.92 -8.68
C ALA A 50 -9.82 -5.54 -9.09
N PHE A 51 -10.11 -5.07 -10.30
CA PHE A 51 -9.74 -3.73 -10.75
C PHE A 51 -10.36 -2.62 -9.88
N VAL A 52 -11.66 -2.74 -9.59
CA VAL A 52 -12.37 -1.78 -8.71
C VAL A 52 -11.78 -1.81 -7.30
N GLN A 53 -11.54 -2.99 -6.73
CA GLN A 53 -10.95 -3.14 -5.39
C GLN A 53 -9.54 -2.55 -5.32
N ASN A 54 -8.67 -2.86 -6.29
CA ASN A 54 -7.31 -2.32 -6.36
C ASN A 54 -7.33 -0.80 -6.53
N SER A 55 -8.23 -0.27 -7.36
CA SER A 55 -8.41 1.18 -7.53
C SER A 55 -8.84 1.84 -6.22
N LEU A 56 -9.83 1.28 -5.54
CA LEU A 56 -10.33 1.77 -4.26
C LEU A 56 -9.23 1.73 -3.19
N PHE A 57 -8.45 0.65 -3.13
CA PHE A 57 -7.30 0.54 -2.23
C PHE A 57 -6.26 1.64 -2.48
N ILE A 58 -5.85 1.86 -3.73
CA ILE A 58 -4.92 2.93 -4.11
C ILE A 58 -5.49 4.30 -3.72
N SER A 59 -6.78 4.53 -3.97
CA SER A 59 -7.43 5.79 -3.64
C SER A 59 -7.48 6.06 -2.14
N ILE A 60 -7.82 5.06 -1.33
CA ILE A 60 -7.81 5.17 0.13
C ILE A 60 -6.39 5.40 0.64
N ALA A 61 -5.40 4.65 0.15
CA ALA A 61 -4.00 4.84 0.54
C ALA A 61 -3.49 6.26 0.20
N THR A 62 -3.88 6.79 -0.97
CA THR A 62 -3.57 8.16 -1.38
C THR A 62 -4.26 9.18 -0.47
N ALA A 63 -5.53 8.96 -0.13
CA ALA A 63 -6.29 9.84 0.74
C ALA A 63 -5.70 9.87 2.17
N ILE A 64 -5.34 8.71 2.72
CA ILE A 64 -4.66 8.60 4.02
C ILE A 64 -3.33 9.36 3.97
N THR A 65 -2.54 9.18 2.91
CA THR A 65 -1.28 9.91 2.72
C THR A 65 -1.51 11.42 2.68
N LEU A 66 -2.50 11.88 1.91
CA LEU A 66 -2.85 13.30 1.82
C LEU A 66 -3.25 13.87 3.18
N VAL A 67 -4.15 13.20 3.89
CA VAL A 67 -4.64 13.65 5.19
C VAL A 67 -3.50 13.69 6.20
N THR A 68 -2.73 12.60 6.32
CA THR A 68 -1.65 12.49 7.30
C THR A 68 -0.51 13.47 7.02
N PHE A 69 -0.15 13.65 5.74
CA PHE A 69 0.83 14.67 5.35
C PHE A 69 0.31 16.08 5.64
N HIS A 70 -0.94 16.38 5.28
CA HIS A 70 -1.53 17.69 5.51
C HIS A 70 -1.64 18.03 6.99
N VAL A 71 -2.08 17.07 7.82
CA VAL A 71 -2.10 17.19 9.27
C VAL A 71 -0.68 17.40 9.81
N GLY A 72 0.31 16.66 9.30
CA GLY A 72 1.71 16.84 9.66
C GLY A 72 2.21 18.27 9.43
N VAL A 73 1.93 18.87 8.26
CA VAL A 73 2.31 20.27 7.98
C VAL A 73 1.46 21.30 8.75
N LEU A 74 0.21 20.97 9.12
CA LEU A 74 -0.63 21.79 9.99
C LEU A 74 -0.12 21.83 11.43
N ILE A 75 0.31 20.70 11.98
CA ILE A 75 0.85 20.58 13.35
C ILE A 75 2.07 21.50 13.51
N VAL A 76 2.95 21.53 12.52
CA VAL A 76 4.15 22.40 12.52
C VAL A 76 3.86 23.83 12.06
N ARG A 77 2.59 24.16 11.76
CA ARG A 77 2.09 25.50 11.37
C ARG A 77 2.71 26.08 10.10
N ASP A 78 3.24 25.22 9.22
CA ASP A 78 3.85 25.63 7.94
C ASP A 78 2.89 25.46 6.74
N SER A 79 1.62 25.10 6.98
CA SER A 79 0.67 24.82 5.90
C SER A 79 0.45 26.03 4.97
N GLN A 80 0.58 25.81 3.66
CA GLN A 80 0.27 26.77 2.59
C GLN A 80 -1.06 26.38 1.88
N GLY A 81 -1.91 25.59 2.57
CA GLY A 81 -3.19 25.12 2.06
C GLY A 81 -3.17 23.69 1.51
N ILE A 82 -4.35 23.09 1.42
CA ILE A 82 -4.54 21.69 1.02
C ILE A 82 -4.11 21.40 -0.42
N VAL A 83 -4.21 22.39 -1.31
CA VAL A 83 -3.82 22.25 -2.72
C VAL A 83 -2.33 21.94 -2.87
N GLN A 84 -1.48 22.53 -2.02
CA GLN A 84 -0.04 22.26 -2.02
C GLN A 84 0.28 20.85 -1.51
N SER A 85 -0.50 20.36 -0.55
CA SER A 85 -0.40 18.97 -0.08
C SER A 85 -0.88 18.00 -1.16
N MET A 86 -1.97 18.31 -1.86
CA MET A 86 -2.44 17.51 -3.01
C MET A 86 -1.40 17.46 -4.12
N HIS A 87 -0.81 18.60 -4.50
CA HIS A 87 0.25 18.66 -5.50
C HIS A 87 1.44 17.77 -5.09
N THR A 88 1.88 17.88 -3.84
CA THR A 88 2.94 17.03 -3.28
C THR A 88 2.59 15.55 -3.40
N VAL A 89 1.42 15.14 -2.90
CA VAL A 89 1.06 13.71 -2.88
C VAL A 89 0.86 13.17 -4.29
N VAL A 90 0.12 13.85 -5.17
CA VAL A 90 -0.17 13.34 -6.52
C VAL A 90 1.11 13.15 -7.35
N TYR A 91 2.06 14.09 -7.27
CA TYR A 91 3.31 13.99 -8.02
C TYR A 91 4.22 12.88 -7.49
N THR A 92 4.26 12.68 -6.18
CA THR A 92 5.17 11.71 -5.54
C THR A 92 4.63 10.29 -5.54
N THR A 93 3.30 10.14 -5.49
CA THR A 93 2.61 8.85 -5.48
C THR A 93 2.87 8.04 -6.75
N SER A 94 3.08 8.71 -7.88
CA SER A 94 3.14 8.08 -9.19
C SER A 94 4.35 7.14 -9.37
N ALA A 95 5.56 7.64 -9.15
CA ALA A 95 6.78 6.82 -9.29
C ALA A 95 6.90 5.74 -8.20
N TYR A 96 6.52 6.10 -6.97
CA TYR A 96 6.53 5.19 -5.81
C TYR A 96 5.61 3.97 -6.01
N LEU A 97 4.36 4.20 -6.46
CA LEU A 97 3.38 3.13 -6.64
C LEU A 97 3.83 2.16 -7.74
N VAL A 98 4.34 2.65 -8.88
CA VAL A 98 4.86 1.78 -9.94
C VAL A 98 5.93 0.84 -9.40
N ALA A 99 6.92 1.38 -8.70
CA ALA A 99 8.04 0.60 -8.22
C ALA A 99 7.61 -0.41 -7.12
N THR A 100 6.75 0.03 -6.19
CA THR A 100 6.27 -0.85 -5.12
C THR A 100 5.37 -1.95 -5.66
N PHE A 101 4.44 -1.65 -6.57
CA PHE A 101 3.56 -2.66 -7.14
C PHE A 101 4.31 -3.63 -8.06
N SER A 102 5.27 -3.15 -8.85
CA SER A 102 6.14 -4.04 -9.63
C SER A 102 6.91 -4.98 -8.71
N ALA A 103 7.52 -4.46 -7.64
CA ALA A 103 8.25 -5.29 -6.68
C ALA A 103 7.34 -6.31 -5.97
N VAL A 104 6.14 -5.92 -5.54
CA VAL A 104 5.15 -6.82 -4.92
C VAL A 104 4.68 -7.90 -5.90
N TRP A 105 4.48 -7.53 -7.18
CA TRP A 105 4.14 -8.50 -8.21
C TRP A 105 5.23 -9.56 -8.38
N TYR A 106 6.49 -9.13 -8.49
CA TYR A 106 7.65 -10.02 -8.56
C TYR A 106 7.72 -10.90 -7.32
N LEU A 107 7.57 -10.32 -6.12
CA LEU A 107 7.52 -11.07 -4.87
C LEU A 107 6.43 -12.13 -4.92
N THR A 108 5.27 -11.86 -5.51
CA THR A 108 4.12 -12.78 -5.50
C THR A 108 4.26 -13.91 -6.53
N ASN A 109 4.78 -13.62 -7.72
CA ASN A 109 4.68 -14.54 -8.86
C ASN A 109 5.99 -15.29 -9.18
N GLN A 110 7.14 -14.82 -8.72
CA GLN A 110 8.40 -15.51 -9.01
C GLN A 110 8.70 -16.61 -7.98
N ALA A 111 9.12 -17.78 -8.45
CA ALA A 111 9.52 -18.89 -7.59
C ALA A 111 10.83 -18.59 -6.84
N GLY A 112 11.77 -17.90 -7.50
CA GLY A 112 13.11 -17.62 -6.98
C GLY A 112 13.19 -16.62 -5.82
N VAL A 113 12.06 -16.10 -5.33
CA VAL A 113 12.04 -14.98 -4.35
C VAL A 113 11.23 -15.34 -3.09
N SER A 114 11.02 -16.63 -2.84
CA SER A 114 10.27 -17.16 -1.69
C SER A 114 10.83 -16.66 -0.36
N GLY A 115 12.16 -16.66 -0.17
CA GLY A 115 12.81 -16.13 1.03
C GLY A 115 12.53 -14.63 1.25
N ALA A 116 12.64 -13.81 0.19
CA ALA A 116 12.32 -12.37 0.27
C ALA A 116 10.82 -12.13 0.57
N ARG A 117 9.93 -12.90 -0.06
CA ARG A 117 8.48 -12.86 0.20
C ARG A 117 8.20 -13.20 1.66
N GLN A 118 8.83 -14.25 2.19
CA GLN A 118 8.69 -14.67 3.58
C GLN A 118 9.20 -13.60 4.53
N LEU A 119 10.38 -13.01 4.27
CA LEU A 119 10.91 -11.92 5.08
C LEU A 119 9.93 -10.74 5.16
N VAL A 120 9.41 -10.26 4.02
CA VAL A 120 8.45 -9.14 4.00
C VAL A 120 7.20 -9.47 4.81
N ARG A 121 6.63 -10.68 4.65
CA ARG A 121 5.46 -11.13 5.42
C ARG A 121 5.77 -11.22 6.92
N THR A 122 6.92 -11.77 7.29
CA THR A 122 7.38 -11.85 8.67
C THR A 122 7.51 -10.46 9.29
N LEU A 123 8.11 -9.49 8.58
CA LEU A 123 8.24 -8.12 9.05
C LEU A 123 6.87 -7.45 9.24
N GLN A 124 5.94 -7.65 8.31
CA GLN A 124 4.57 -7.15 8.42
C GLN A 124 3.84 -7.75 9.62
N ALA A 125 3.92 -9.05 9.81
CA ALA A 125 3.30 -9.73 10.95
C ALA A 125 3.94 -9.29 12.28
N ALA A 126 5.28 -9.22 12.34
CA ALA A 126 6.00 -8.74 13.52
C ALA A 126 5.60 -7.30 13.90
N PHE A 127 5.46 -6.42 12.92
CA PHE A 127 4.98 -5.06 13.13
C PHE A 127 3.58 -5.03 13.76
N VAL A 128 2.64 -5.83 13.24
CA VAL A 128 1.28 -5.87 13.78
C VAL A 128 1.26 -6.51 15.17
N TYR A 129 1.99 -7.60 15.39
CA TYR A 129 2.09 -8.23 16.72
C TYR A 129 2.72 -7.30 17.77
N ALA A 130 3.69 -6.48 17.41
CA ALA A 130 4.25 -5.49 18.33
C ALA A 130 3.18 -4.51 18.85
N ILE A 131 2.19 -4.16 18.03
CA ILE A 131 1.06 -3.31 18.42
C ILE A 131 0.05 -4.09 19.26
N ILE A 132 -0.28 -5.33 18.87
CA ILE A 132 -1.14 -6.24 19.65
C ILE A 132 -0.59 -6.39 21.07
N ASP A 133 0.71 -6.65 21.19
CA ASP A 133 1.40 -6.85 22.47
C ASP A 133 1.41 -5.56 23.30
N ALA A 134 1.66 -4.40 22.67
CA ALA A 134 1.61 -3.11 23.34
C ALA A 134 0.21 -2.76 23.88
N LEU A 135 -0.85 -3.24 23.23
CA LEU A 135 -2.24 -3.05 23.67
C LEU A 135 -2.73 -4.16 24.62
N GLY A 136 -1.97 -5.25 24.78
CA GLY A 136 -2.39 -6.42 25.55
C GLY A 136 -3.60 -7.15 24.93
N ALA A 137 -3.77 -7.08 23.61
CA ALA A 137 -4.93 -7.66 22.93
C ALA A 137 -4.76 -9.18 22.72
N GLY A 138 -5.79 -9.97 23.04
CA GLY A 138 -5.83 -11.41 22.79
C GLY A 138 -6.12 -11.80 21.34
N LEU A 139 -5.47 -11.13 20.38
CA LEU A 139 -5.70 -11.29 18.95
C LEU A 139 -4.58 -12.10 18.29
N GLU A 140 -4.95 -13.05 17.44
CA GLU A 140 -4.01 -13.83 16.62
C GLU A 140 -4.23 -13.57 15.13
N LEU A 141 -3.15 -13.28 14.41
CA LEU A 141 -3.19 -13.08 12.97
C LEU A 141 -3.27 -14.44 12.25
N PRO A 142 -3.97 -14.51 11.10
CA PRO A 142 -3.89 -15.65 10.20
C PRO A 142 -2.43 -15.92 9.81
N GLY A 143 -1.93 -17.12 10.11
CA GLY A 143 -0.52 -17.50 9.90
C GLY A 143 0.35 -17.49 11.17
N GLY A 144 -0.20 -17.02 12.30
CA GLY A 144 0.45 -17.09 13.61
C GLY A 144 1.63 -16.14 13.78
N ARG A 145 2.28 -16.25 14.95
CA ARG A 145 3.46 -15.43 15.27
C ARG A 145 4.66 -15.84 14.41
N PRO A 146 5.49 -14.88 13.96
CA PRO A 146 6.69 -15.23 13.23
C PRO A 146 7.72 -15.89 14.15
N ASN A 147 8.19 -17.09 13.77
CA ASN A 147 9.15 -17.86 14.57
C ASN A 147 10.60 -17.38 14.39
N SER A 148 10.94 -16.77 13.26
CA SER A 148 12.25 -16.16 12.98
C SER A 148 12.20 -15.20 11.78
N LEU A 149 13.15 -14.27 11.70
CA LEU A 149 13.44 -13.53 10.48
C LEU A 149 14.12 -14.53 9.53
N GLY A 150 13.38 -15.08 8.57
CA GLY A 150 13.87 -16.09 7.61
C GLY A 150 14.87 -15.52 6.59
N VAL A 151 16.03 -15.08 7.06
CA VAL A 151 17.08 -14.43 6.26
C VAL A 151 17.97 -15.46 5.54
N GLU A 152 18.01 -16.70 6.03
CA GLU A 152 18.99 -17.73 5.64
C GLU A 152 18.83 -18.27 4.21
N THR A 153 17.77 -17.90 3.49
CA THR A 153 17.45 -18.44 2.15
C THR A 153 17.09 -17.37 1.11
N ILE A 154 17.54 -16.13 1.30
CA ILE A 154 17.26 -15.05 0.34
C ILE A 154 18.22 -15.13 -0.86
N SER A 155 17.67 -15.50 -2.02
CA SER A 155 18.40 -15.51 -3.30
C SER A 155 18.86 -14.11 -3.72
N THR A 156 19.82 -14.04 -4.65
CA THR A 156 20.26 -12.78 -5.27
C THR A 156 19.10 -12.00 -5.89
N GLN A 157 18.15 -12.69 -6.55
CA GLN A 157 16.95 -12.05 -7.10
C GLN A 157 16.07 -11.45 -5.99
N GLY A 158 15.92 -12.18 -4.88
CA GLY A 158 15.22 -11.69 -3.69
C GLY A 158 15.88 -10.43 -3.10
N GLN A 159 17.21 -10.40 -3.01
CA GLN A 159 17.97 -9.24 -2.54
C GLN A 159 17.70 -8.00 -3.40
N TRP A 160 17.72 -8.15 -4.73
CA TRP A 160 17.41 -7.03 -5.64
C TRP A 160 16.02 -6.47 -5.45
N ILE A 161 15.01 -7.33 -5.26
CA ILE A 161 13.63 -6.86 -5.03
C ILE A 161 13.53 -6.12 -3.68
N LEU A 162 14.18 -6.64 -2.63
CA LEU A 162 14.22 -5.96 -1.32
C LEU A 162 14.94 -4.61 -1.41
N ALA A 163 16.03 -4.53 -2.19
CA ALA A 163 16.73 -3.28 -2.45
C ALA A 163 15.83 -2.27 -3.17
N ILE A 164 15.09 -2.71 -4.21
CA ILE A 164 14.12 -1.86 -4.93
C ILE A 164 13.03 -1.37 -3.97
N LEU A 165 12.46 -2.24 -3.14
CA LEU A 165 11.45 -1.82 -2.14
C LEU A 165 12.02 -0.79 -1.16
N THR A 166 13.25 -1.00 -0.69
CA THR A 166 13.93 -0.09 0.23
C THR A 166 14.17 1.28 -0.42
N LEU A 167 14.74 1.30 -1.63
CA LEU A 167 14.97 2.53 -2.38
C LEU A 167 13.67 3.26 -2.70
N THR A 168 12.62 2.52 -3.02
CA THR A 168 11.29 3.06 -3.29
C THR A 168 10.68 3.72 -2.06
N LEU A 169 10.82 3.09 -0.88
CA LEU A 169 10.41 3.68 0.40
C LEU A 169 11.21 4.96 0.71
N LEU A 170 12.53 4.92 0.55
CA LEU A 170 13.39 6.08 0.79
C LEU A 170 13.05 7.24 -0.16
N TYR A 171 12.85 6.94 -1.45
CA TYR A 171 12.41 7.91 -2.44
C TYR A 171 11.08 8.54 -2.07
N TYR A 172 10.11 7.74 -1.63
CA TYR A 172 8.79 8.23 -1.20
C TYR A 172 8.90 9.18 -0.01
N LEU A 173 9.60 8.77 1.05
CA LEU A 173 9.80 9.61 2.25
C LEU A 173 10.57 10.89 1.92
N PHE A 174 11.61 10.81 1.09
CA PHE A 174 12.37 11.97 0.64
C PHE A 174 11.54 12.92 -0.21
N SER A 175 10.65 12.39 -1.05
CA SER A 175 9.78 13.21 -1.90
C SER A 175 8.72 13.94 -1.08
N LEU A 176 8.17 13.31 -0.03
CA LEU A 176 7.31 13.99 0.95
C LEU A 176 8.08 15.06 1.73
N TYR A 177 9.30 14.77 2.16
CA TYR A 177 10.17 15.73 2.81
C TYR A 177 10.37 16.96 1.91
N LEU A 178 10.72 16.74 0.64
CA LEU A 178 10.93 17.83 -0.32
C LEU A 178 9.64 18.59 -0.59
N GLY A 179 8.50 17.91 -0.66
CA GLY A 179 7.19 18.54 -0.77
C GLY A 179 6.89 19.47 0.40
N ALA A 180 7.18 19.07 1.63
CA ALA A 180 7.04 19.95 2.80
C ALA A 180 8.01 21.14 2.71
N ARG A 181 9.27 20.91 2.34
CA ARG A 181 10.29 21.97 2.23
C ARG A 181 9.98 23.00 1.14
N ILE A 182 9.55 22.56 -0.03
CA ILE A 182 9.35 23.41 -1.20
C ILE A 182 7.94 23.99 -1.22
N ASN A 183 6.91 23.13 -1.16
CA ASN A 183 5.52 23.55 -1.37
C ASN A 183 4.91 24.18 -0.12
N HIS A 184 5.40 23.79 1.06
CA HIS A 184 4.95 24.33 2.36
C HIS A 184 5.99 25.26 3.03
N ARG A 185 7.16 25.46 2.42
CA ARG A 185 8.26 26.28 2.97
C ARG A 185 8.71 25.85 4.38
N ALA A 186 8.49 24.58 4.71
CA ALA A 186 8.83 24.07 6.03
C ALA A 186 10.35 24.13 6.27
N THR A 187 10.73 24.30 7.54
CA THR A 187 12.13 24.12 7.97
C THR A 187 12.54 22.65 7.85
N ARG A 188 13.84 22.36 8.00
CA ARG A 188 14.35 20.98 7.94
C ARG A 188 13.69 20.08 8.99
N SER A 189 13.58 20.55 10.24
CA SER A 189 12.94 19.81 11.33
C SER A 189 11.45 19.63 11.10
N ASN A 190 10.75 20.68 10.66
CA ASN A 190 9.31 20.64 10.45
C ASN A 190 8.92 19.69 9.30
N ALA A 191 9.72 19.67 8.23
CA ALA A 191 9.54 18.70 7.15
C ALA A 191 9.75 17.25 7.62
N VAL A 192 10.71 16.99 8.52
CA VAL A 192 10.88 15.65 9.12
C VAL A 192 9.63 15.27 9.93
N ILE A 193 9.09 16.19 10.75
CA ILE A 193 7.87 15.93 11.53
C ILE A 193 6.68 15.61 10.61
N ALA A 194 6.51 16.33 9.50
CA ALA A 194 5.47 16.04 8.52
C ALA A 194 5.61 14.65 7.89
N VAL A 195 6.84 14.21 7.60
CA VAL A 195 7.12 12.85 7.11
C VAL A 195 6.85 11.80 8.18
N ILE A 196 7.23 12.06 9.44
CA ILE A 196 6.94 11.17 10.57
C ILE A 196 5.44 10.97 10.72
N ALA A 197 4.62 12.02 10.57
CA ALA A 197 3.17 11.91 10.63
C ALA A 197 2.61 10.91 9.61
N VAL A 198 3.15 10.91 8.38
CA VAL A 198 2.79 9.93 7.34
C VAL A 198 3.31 8.53 7.70
N ALA A 199 4.56 8.43 8.16
CA ALA A 199 5.18 7.16 8.53
C ALA A 199 4.49 6.46 9.72
N LEU A 200 3.83 7.23 10.59
CA LEU A 200 3.03 6.72 11.71
C LEU A 200 1.61 6.29 11.29
N SER A 201 1.16 6.59 10.08
CA SER A 201 -0.18 6.24 9.62
C SER A 201 -0.50 4.74 9.69
N PRO A 202 0.42 3.80 9.39
CA PRO A 202 0.15 2.37 9.55
C PRO A 202 -0.03 1.98 11.03
N VAL A 203 0.69 2.64 11.95
CA VAL A 203 0.54 2.40 13.39
C VAL A 203 -0.86 2.82 13.84
N VAL A 204 -1.30 4.02 13.46
CA VAL A 204 -2.64 4.52 13.78
C VAL A 204 -3.73 3.61 13.21
N TYR A 205 -3.57 3.16 11.95
CA TYR A 205 -4.51 2.25 11.30
C TYR A 205 -4.63 0.90 12.03
N VAL A 206 -3.50 0.26 12.34
CA VAL A 206 -3.49 -1.04 13.03
C VAL A 206 -4.04 -0.90 14.45
N THR A 207 -3.61 0.11 15.20
CA THR A 207 -4.12 0.39 16.54
C THR A 207 -5.63 0.62 16.53
N GLY A 208 -6.15 1.45 15.62
CA GLY A 208 -7.59 1.70 15.50
C GLY A 208 -8.38 0.45 15.14
N SER A 209 -7.83 -0.40 14.27
CA SER A 209 -8.43 -1.69 13.89
C SER A 209 -8.53 -2.64 15.10
N ILE A 210 -7.48 -2.73 15.91
CA ILE A 210 -7.45 -3.58 17.11
C ILE A 210 -8.42 -3.03 18.17
N ILE A 211 -8.43 -1.72 18.42
CA ILE A 211 -9.37 -1.10 19.37
C ILE A 211 -10.81 -1.37 18.95
N THR A 212 -11.12 -1.23 17.67
CA THR A 212 -12.46 -1.53 17.14
C THR A 212 -12.85 -2.98 17.39
N TYR A 213 -11.92 -3.93 17.19
CA TYR A 213 -12.15 -5.34 17.49
C TYR A 213 -12.38 -5.61 18.98
N ILE A 214 -11.66 -4.93 19.89
CA ILE A 214 -11.80 -5.13 21.33
C ILE A 214 -13.17 -4.65 21.84
N ILE A 215 -13.71 -3.59 21.23
CA ILE A 215 -14.96 -2.94 21.68
C ILE A 215 -16.21 -3.54 21.00
N ALA A 216 -16.04 -4.18 19.85
CA ALA A 216 -17.12 -4.89 19.13
C ALA A 216 -17.45 -6.23 19.76
#